data_AF-A0A4S2B4M1-F1
#
_entry.id   AF-A0A4S2B4M1-F1
#
_cell.length_a   1.000
_cell.length_b   1.000
_cell.length_c   1.000
_cell.angle_alpha   90.00
_cell.angle_beta   90.00
_cell.angle_gamma   90.00
#
_symmetry.space_group_name_H-M   'P 1'
#
loop_
_entity.id
_entity.type
_entity.pdbx_description
1 polymer ?
#
loop_
_entity_poly.entity_id
_entity_poly.type
_entity_poly.pdbx_seq_one_letter_code
_entity_poly.pdbx_strand_id
1 'polypeptide(L)'
;MQRIFLVSQKAISRLKQRARRMKREKDIPHYKALEITAKAAGFENWHQAAEAAEKCKPTEEAYFRGFLLAFDPSEVPDTEDEDSPLKWEPYAFELLQDRLFENYASQLDEEDPAERPISETLDPRDLKEYFSDDWSSMYFFRLKRSDQVTTIEQLLSLVSKHSFWPPRFVFSKGKLVDTYGQPALNADGEVVGIRF
;
A
#
# COMPACT_ATOMS: atom_id res chain seq x y z
N MET A 1 3.89 -2.27 -25.09
CA MET A 1 3.48 -1.91 -23.72
C MET A 1 2.69 -3.08 -23.15
N GLN A 2 3.20 -3.75 -22.12
CA GLN A 2 2.53 -4.88 -21.47
C GLN A 2 1.43 -4.33 -20.56
N ARG A 3 0.19 -4.83 -20.68
CA ARG A 3 -0.91 -4.42 -19.77
C ARG A 3 -0.65 -4.99 -18.38
N ILE A 4 -0.77 -4.14 -17.36
CA ILE A 4 -0.64 -4.52 -15.96
C ILE A 4 -2.04 -4.55 -15.36
N PHE A 5 -2.37 -5.64 -14.67
CA PHE A 5 -3.66 -5.81 -14.02
C PHE A 5 -3.46 -5.71 -12.51
N LEU A 6 -4.12 -4.74 -11.88
CA LEU A 6 -4.13 -4.60 -10.43
C LEU A 6 -5.37 -5.28 -9.88
N VAL A 7 -5.18 -6.40 -9.18
CA VAL A 7 -6.27 -7.26 -8.70
C VAL A 7 -6.10 -7.52 -7.22
N SER A 8 -6.94 -6.88 -6.41
CA SER A 8 -6.94 -7.11 -4.97
C SER A 8 -7.38 -8.53 -4.60
N GLN A 9 -6.92 -9.01 -3.43
CA GLN A 9 -7.34 -10.30 -2.87
C GLN A 9 -8.86 -10.36 -2.68
N LYS A 10 -9.48 -9.22 -2.36
CA LYS A 10 -10.94 -9.09 -2.27
C LYS A 10 -11.62 -9.27 -3.62
N ALA A 11 -11.07 -8.68 -4.69
CA ALA A 11 -11.62 -8.81 -6.04
C ALA A 11 -11.55 -10.25 -6.55
N ILE A 12 -10.39 -10.90 -6.45
CA ILE A 12 -10.24 -12.30 -6.90
C ILE A 12 -11.12 -13.27 -6.09
N SER A 13 -11.28 -13.01 -4.78
CA SER A 13 -12.19 -13.78 -3.93
C SER A 13 -13.66 -13.63 -4.35
N ARG A 14 -14.08 -12.42 -4.72
CA ARG A 14 -15.42 -12.17 -5.28
C ARG A 14 -15.65 -12.90 -6.60
N LEU A 15 -14.64 -12.98 -7.47
CA LEU A 15 -14.72 -13.77 -8.70
C LEU A 15 -14.88 -15.28 -8.39
N LYS A 16 -14.10 -15.83 -7.46
CA LYS A 16 -14.25 -17.23 -7.00
C LYS A 16 -15.66 -17.49 -6.45
N GLN A 17 -16.20 -16.57 -5.65
CA GLN A 17 -17.56 -16.68 -5.11
C GLN A 17 -18.63 -16.66 -6.20
N ARG A 18 -18.51 -15.76 -7.19
CA ARG A 18 -19.39 -15.72 -8.37
C ARG A 18 -19.32 -17.02 -9.16
N ALA A 19 -18.13 -17.59 -9.36
CA ALA A 19 -17.97 -18.86 -10.06
C ALA A 19 -18.62 -20.03 -9.31
N ARG A 20 -18.52 -20.07 -7.98
CA ARG A 20 -19.22 -21.06 -7.13
C ARG A 20 -20.74 -20.94 -7.21
N ARG A 21 -21.26 -19.71 -7.29
CA ARG A 21 -22.70 -19.48 -7.49
C ARG A 21 -23.14 -19.97 -8.88
N MET A 22 -22.42 -19.59 -9.93
CA MET A 22 -22.71 -19.99 -11.30
C MET A 22 -22.64 -21.51 -11.52
N LYS A 23 -21.68 -22.20 -10.89
CA LYS A 23 -21.60 -23.67 -10.87
C LYS A 23 -22.93 -24.30 -10.43
N ARG A 24 -23.54 -23.75 -9.37
CA ARG A 24 -24.81 -24.26 -8.79
C ARG A 24 -26.02 -23.89 -9.65
N GLU A 25 -26.06 -22.67 -10.17
CA GLU A 25 -27.20 -22.16 -10.96
C GLU A 25 -27.29 -22.78 -12.36
N LYS A 26 -26.15 -23.06 -12.98
CA LYS A 26 -26.07 -23.51 -14.38
C LYS A 26 -25.64 -24.96 -14.56
N ASP A 27 -25.41 -25.67 -13.46
CA ASP A 27 -24.89 -27.05 -13.43
C ASP A 27 -23.66 -27.26 -14.33
N ILE A 28 -22.70 -26.32 -14.28
CA ILE A 28 -21.47 -26.38 -15.06
C ILE A 28 -20.27 -26.77 -14.18
N PRO A 29 -19.21 -27.38 -14.76
CA PRO A 29 -17.95 -27.59 -14.04
C PRO A 29 -17.35 -26.30 -13.49
N HIS A 30 -16.68 -26.38 -12.32
CA HIS A 30 -16.15 -25.19 -11.64
C HIS A 30 -15.11 -24.43 -12.48
N TYR A 31 -14.25 -25.14 -13.20
CA TYR A 31 -13.25 -24.51 -14.07
C TYR A 31 -13.90 -23.68 -15.19
N LYS A 32 -14.99 -24.18 -15.81
CA LYS A 32 -15.76 -23.39 -16.79
C LYS A 32 -16.39 -22.16 -16.17
N ALA A 33 -16.91 -22.28 -14.95
CA ALA A 33 -17.47 -21.13 -14.23
C ALA A 33 -16.41 -20.05 -13.94
N LEU A 34 -15.19 -20.45 -13.57
CA LEU A 34 -14.06 -19.53 -13.35
C LEU A 34 -13.71 -18.77 -14.64
N GLU A 35 -13.58 -19.49 -15.76
CA GLU A 35 -13.33 -18.90 -17.08
C GLU A 35 -14.39 -17.85 -17.46
N ILE A 36 -15.67 -18.18 -17.27
CA ILE A 36 -16.77 -17.25 -17.57
C ILE A 36 -16.69 -16.01 -16.68
N THR A 37 -16.41 -16.17 -15.39
CA THR A 37 -16.31 -15.01 -14.48
C THR A 37 -15.09 -14.14 -14.74
N ALA A 38 -13.96 -14.72 -15.16
CA ALA A 38 -12.77 -13.98 -15.52
C ALA A 38 -13.02 -13.15 -16.80
N LYS A 39 -13.58 -13.78 -17.84
CA LYS A 39 -13.95 -13.09 -19.09
C LYS A 39 -14.94 -11.97 -18.88
N ALA A 40 -15.96 -12.20 -18.04
CA ALA A 40 -16.93 -11.17 -17.68
C ALA A 40 -16.32 -9.99 -16.91
N ALA A 41 -15.16 -10.17 -16.27
CA ALA A 41 -14.40 -9.12 -15.58
C ALA A 41 -13.31 -8.49 -16.46
N GLY A 42 -13.25 -8.83 -17.76
CA GLY A 42 -12.31 -8.25 -18.72
C GLY A 42 -10.96 -8.97 -18.84
N PHE A 43 -10.79 -10.12 -18.19
CA PHE A 43 -9.59 -10.96 -18.34
C PHE A 43 -9.74 -11.94 -19.52
N GLU A 44 -8.62 -12.37 -20.09
CA GLU A 44 -8.62 -13.36 -21.16
C GLU A 44 -9.05 -14.75 -20.67
N ASN A 45 -8.59 -15.12 -19.47
CA ASN A 45 -8.84 -16.40 -18.83
C ASN A 45 -8.65 -16.29 -17.30
N TRP A 46 -9.00 -17.36 -16.57
CA TRP A 46 -8.85 -17.38 -15.12
C TRP A 46 -7.39 -17.30 -14.66
N HIS A 47 -6.46 -17.88 -15.43
CA HIS A 47 -5.03 -17.89 -15.10
C HIS A 47 -4.46 -16.46 -15.03
N GLN A 48 -4.78 -15.61 -16.00
CA GLN A 48 -4.37 -14.20 -16.01
C GLN A 48 -4.89 -13.44 -14.78
N ALA A 49 -6.15 -13.64 -14.41
CA ALA A 49 -6.73 -13.01 -13.22
C ALA A 49 -6.06 -13.48 -11.92
N ALA A 50 -5.75 -14.78 -11.83
CA ALA A 50 -5.09 -15.37 -10.67
C ALA A 50 -3.62 -14.92 -10.56
N GLU A 51 -2.89 -14.87 -11.68
CA GLU A 51 -1.51 -14.39 -11.72
C GLU A 51 -1.41 -12.91 -11.34
N ALA A 52 -2.32 -12.08 -11.86
CA ALA A 52 -2.41 -10.67 -11.49
C ALA A 52 -2.66 -10.50 -9.98
N ALA A 53 -3.58 -11.29 -9.41
CA ALA A 53 -3.86 -11.25 -7.98
C ALA A 53 -2.67 -11.72 -7.12
N GLU A 54 -1.91 -12.73 -7.57
CA GLU A 54 -0.72 -13.19 -6.83
C GLU A 54 0.40 -12.14 -6.88
N LYS A 55 0.52 -11.36 -7.97
CA LYS A 55 1.47 -10.25 -8.06
C LYS A 55 1.14 -9.09 -7.11
N CYS A 56 -0.15 -8.79 -6.89
CA CYS A 56 -0.60 -7.74 -5.98
C CYS A 56 -0.58 -8.15 -4.49
N LYS A 57 -0.56 -9.45 -4.21
CA LYS A 57 -0.69 -9.99 -2.86
C LYS A 57 0.40 -9.50 -1.88
N PRO A 58 1.70 -9.44 -2.24
CA PRO A 58 2.73 -8.98 -1.30
C PRO A 58 2.52 -7.54 -0.83
N THR A 59 2.05 -6.65 -1.72
CA THR A 59 1.74 -5.26 -1.40
C THR A 59 0.57 -5.16 -0.41
N GLU A 60 -0.50 -5.92 -0.65
CA GLU A 60 -1.64 -5.99 0.27
C GLU A 60 -1.25 -6.64 1.61
N GLU A 61 -0.42 -7.68 1.61
CA GLU A 61 0.06 -8.31 2.85
C GLU A 61 0.93 -7.36 3.67
N ALA A 62 1.81 -6.60 3.01
CA ALA A 62 2.60 -5.55 3.65
C ALA A 62 1.68 -4.51 4.30
N TYR A 63 0.66 -4.03 3.58
CA TYR A 63 -0.29 -3.06 4.12
C TYR A 63 -1.14 -3.63 5.27
N PHE A 64 -1.83 -4.76 5.08
CA PHE A 64 -2.83 -5.26 6.03
C PHE A 64 -2.23 -6.03 7.21
N ARG A 65 -1.03 -6.60 7.08
CA ARG A 65 -0.46 -7.52 8.09
C ARG A 65 0.94 -7.16 8.55
N GLY A 66 1.68 -6.41 7.73
CA GLY A 66 3.05 -6.01 8.03
C GLY A 66 3.20 -4.49 8.05
N PHE A 67 4.23 -4.03 7.33
CA PHE A 67 4.56 -2.64 7.15
C PHE A 67 4.65 -2.30 5.67
N LEU A 68 3.93 -1.26 5.24
CA LEU A 68 4.13 -0.59 3.97
C LEU A 68 4.66 0.82 4.26
N LEU A 69 5.76 1.19 3.63
CA LEU A 69 6.49 2.43 3.88
C LEU A 69 6.25 3.35 2.69
N ALA A 70 6.00 4.63 2.93
CA ALA A 70 5.89 5.66 1.89
C ALA A 70 6.97 6.71 2.09
N PHE A 71 7.68 7.04 1.01
CA PHE A 71 8.72 8.05 0.97
C PHE A 71 8.35 9.15 -0.02
N ASP A 72 8.80 10.36 0.27
CA ASP A 72 8.82 11.43 -0.71
C ASP A 72 9.86 11.10 -1.80
N PRO A 73 9.64 11.49 -3.08
CA PRO A 73 10.55 11.17 -4.18
C PRO A 73 12.02 11.56 -3.95
N SER A 74 12.27 12.65 -3.22
CA SER A 74 13.61 13.15 -2.90
C SER A 74 14.31 12.39 -1.77
N GLU A 75 13.59 11.50 -1.08
CA GLU A 75 14.06 10.81 0.12
C GLU A 75 14.05 9.29 -0.05
N VAL A 76 13.86 8.82 -1.29
CA VAL A 76 13.80 7.41 -1.61
C VAL A 76 15.14 6.74 -1.25
N PRO A 77 15.11 5.61 -0.52
CA PRO A 77 16.32 4.84 -0.22
C PRO A 77 16.93 4.29 -1.51
N ASP A 78 18.25 4.11 -1.50
CA ASP A 78 18.91 3.41 -2.60
C ASP A 78 18.39 1.96 -2.65
N THR A 79 17.79 1.59 -3.77
CA THR A 79 17.21 0.26 -4.01
C THR A 79 17.99 -0.56 -5.01
N GLU A 80 19.08 -0.01 -5.57
CA GLU A 80 20.02 -0.76 -6.39
C GLU A 80 20.93 -1.65 -5.52
N ASP A 81 21.01 -1.36 -4.22
CA ASP A 81 21.66 -2.22 -3.23
C ASP A 81 20.86 -3.53 -3.00
N GLU A 82 21.45 -4.65 -3.38
CA GLU A 82 20.86 -5.99 -3.18
C GLU A 82 20.64 -6.30 -1.69
N ASP A 83 21.49 -5.76 -0.80
CA ASP A 83 21.41 -5.94 0.65
C ASP A 83 20.33 -5.07 1.29
N SER A 84 19.75 -4.11 0.53
CA SER A 84 18.64 -3.28 1.02
C SER A 84 17.47 -4.17 1.49
N PRO A 85 16.94 -3.98 2.71
CA PRO A 85 15.82 -4.77 3.22
C PRO A 85 14.50 -4.38 2.53
N LEU A 86 14.50 -3.32 1.73
CA LEU A 86 13.33 -2.74 1.10
C LEU A 86 13.14 -3.26 -0.32
N LYS A 87 11.89 -3.38 -0.73
CA LYS A 87 11.49 -3.71 -2.08
C LYS A 87 10.45 -2.70 -2.55
N TRP A 88 10.73 -2.09 -3.69
CA TRP A 88 9.84 -1.13 -4.33
C TRP A 88 8.54 -1.78 -4.80
N GLU A 89 7.43 -1.10 -4.55
CA GLU A 89 6.07 -1.49 -4.90
C GLU A 89 5.44 -0.40 -5.79
N PRO A 90 5.75 -0.37 -7.10
CA PRO A 90 5.43 0.75 -7.99
C PRO A 90 3.94 0.99 -8.21
N TYR A 91 3.08 0.02 -7.86
CA TYR A 91 1.63 0.09 -8.05
C TYR A 91 0.85 0.10 -6.73
N ALA A 92 1.54 0.34 -5.61
CA ALA A 92 0.89 0.33 -4.30
C ALA A 92 -0.15 1.44 -4.17
N PHE A 93 0.13 2.62 -4.71
CA PHE A 93 -0.81 3.75 -4.68
C PHE A 93 -2.13 3.38 -5.36
N GLU A 94 -2.10 2.92 -6.61
CA GLU A 94 -3.30 2.57 -7.35
C GLU A 94 -4.02 1.34 -6.77
N LEU A 95 -3.25 0.37 -6.27
CA LEU A 95 -3.82 -0.84 -5.67
C LEU A 95 -4.55 -0.56 -4.34
N LEU A 96 -4.04 0.39 -3.56
CA LEU A 96 -4.51 0.69 -2.20
C LEU A 96 -5.21 2.05 -2.11
N GLN A 97 -5.47 2.73 -3.23
CA GLN A 97 -5.93 4.12 -3.30
C GLN A 97 -7.10 4.41 -2.35
N ASP A 98 -8.15 3.60 -2.38
CA ASP A 98 -9.32 3.75 -1.49
C ASP A 98 -8.92 3.74 -0.01
N ARG A 99 -7.97 2.88 0.37
CA ARG A 99 -7.50 2.72 1.75
C ARG A 99 -6.54 3.81 2.18
N LEU A 100 -5.70 4.28 1.26
CA LEU A 100 -4.84 5.43 1.48
C LEU A 100 -5.69 6.69 1.68
N PHE A 101 -6.73 6.87 0.84
CA PHE A 101 -7.69 7.96 0.98
C PHE A 101 -8.45 7.90 2.31
N GLU A 102 -8.92 6.70 2.72
CA GLU A 102 -9.54 6.51 4.04
C GLU A 102 -8.61 6.95 5.18
N ASN A 103 -7.32 6.63 5.12
CA ASN A 103 -6.35 7.08 6.13
C ASN A 103 -6.15 8.60 6.07
N TYR A 104 -5.91 9.14 4.88
CA TYR A 104 -5.72 10.57 4.68
C TYR A 104 -6.89 11.37 5.25
N ALA A 105 -8.12 11.03 4.84
CA ALA A 105 -9.36 11.67 5.25
C ALA A 105 -9.63 11.61 6.77
N SER A 106 -9.04 10.63 7.46
CA SER A 106 -9.17 10.43 8.91
C SER A 106 -8.13 11.19 9.75
N GLN A 107 -7.13 11.82 9.12
CA GLN A 107 -6.15 12.64 9.83
C GLN A 107 -6.83 13.85 10.45
N LEU A 108 -6.29 14.32 11.58
CA LEU A 108 -6.78 15.53 12.25
C LEU A 108 -6.44 16.74 11.39
N ASP A 109 -7.37 17.70 11.33
CA ASP A 109 -7.10 19.00 10.73
C ASP A 109 -6.34 19.87 11.74
N GLU A 110 -5.07 20.15 11.43
CA GLU A 110 -4.19 20.97 12.28
C GLU A 110 -4.67 22.43 12.40
N GLU A 111 -5.47 22.91 11.44
CA GLU A 111 -6.02 24.26 11.45
C GLU A 111 -7.37 24.34 12.19
N ASP A 112 -8.02 23.20 12.49
CA ASP A 112 -9.30 23.16 13.19
C ASP A 112 -9.11 23.10 14.71
N PRO A 113 -9.54 24.12 15.47
CA PRO A 113 -9.39 24.13 16.93
C PRO A 113 -10.14 23.02 17.66
N ALA A 114 -11.09 22.35 16.99
CA ALA A 114 -11.85 21.23 17.55
C ALA A 114 -11.22 19.86 17.22
N GLU A 115 -10.04 19.84 16.57
CA GLU A 115 -9.29 18.64 16.21
C GLU A 115 -10.17 17.62 15.46
N ARG A 116 -11.04 18.10 14.56
CA ARG A 116 -11.87 17.21 13.75
C ARG A 116 -11.05 16.59 12.62
N PRO A 117 -11.46 15.42 12.09
CA PRO A 117 -10.83 14.87 10.90
C PRO A 117 -10.96 15.82 9.70
N ILE A 118 -9.96 15.85 8.81
CA ILE A 118 -9.97 16.71 7.61
C ILE A 118 -11.18 16.44 6.70
N SER A 119 -11.74 15.23 6.75
CA SER A 119 -12.98 14.90 6.02
C SER A 119 -14.24 15.62 6.50
N GLU A 120 -14.21 16.19 7.70
CA GLU A 120 -15.32 16.96 8.28
C GLU A 120 -15.13 18.47 8.14
N THR A 121 -13.93 18.92 7.75
CA THR A 121 -13.56 20.34 7.69
C THR A 121 -13.35 20.81 6.25
N LEU A 122 -12.86 19.96 5.36
CA LEU A 122 -12.65 20.25 3.94
C LEU A 122 -13.87 19.92 3.07
N ASP A 123 -14.02 20.65 1.96
CA ASP A 123 -14.97 20.28 0.92
C ASP A 123 -14.56 18.92 0.29
N PRO A 124 -15.51 18.02 -0.02
CA PRO A 124 -15.19 16.72 -0.61
C PRO A 124 -14.42 16.75 -1.94
N ARG A 125 -14.47 17.86 -2.70
CA ARG A 125 -13.67 18.04 -3.92
C ARG A 125 -12.23 18.36 -3.57
N ASP A 126 -12.03 19.35 -2.71
CA ASP A 126 -10.70 19.78 -2.26
C ASP A 126 -9.98 18.62 -1.55
N LEU A 127 -10.68 17.88 -0.69
CA LEU A 127 -10.15 16.69 -0.02
C LEU A 127 -9.60 15.64 -1.01
N LYS A 128 -10.27 15.45 -2.16
CA LYS A 128 -9.82 14.48 -3.17
C LYS A 128 -8.67 15.02 -4.01
N GLU A 129 -8.71 16.31 -4.32
CA GLU A 129 -7.64 17.00 -5.06
C GLU A 129 -6.34 16.97 -4.25
N TYR A 130 -6.37 17.39 -2.99
CA TYR A 130 -5.21 17.39 -2.11
C TYR A 130 -4.67 15.97 -1.86
N PHE A 131 -5.55 14.98 -1.67
CA PHE A 131 -5.10 13.59 -1.60
C PHE A 131 -4.35 13.17 -2.87
N SER A 132 -4.89 13.51 -4.05
CA SER A 132 -4.25 13.16 -5.32
C SER A 132 -2.89 13.84 -5.45
N ASP A 133 -2.81 15.14 -5.15
CA ASP A 133 -1.60 15.92 -5.36
C ASP A 133 -0.48 15.50 -4.39
N ASP A 134 -0.81 15.31 -3.12
CA ASP A 134 0.19 15.00 -2.09
C ASP A 134 0.60 13.52 -2.10
N TRP A 135 -0.34 12.60 -2.30
CA TRP A 135 -0.06 11.17 -2.11
C TRP A 135 0.29 10.41 -3.38
N SER A 136 -0.14 10.88 -4.56
CA SER A 136 0.10 10.13 -5.81
C SER A 136 1.57 10.09 -6.23
N SER A 137 2.37 11.04 -5.75
CA SER A 137 3.81 11.11 -6.03
C SER A 137 4.66 10.23 -5.10
N MET A 138 4.07 9.67 -4.04
CA MET A 138 4.83 8.92 -3.04
C MET A 138 5.35 7.58 -3.58
N TYR A 139 6.53 7.21 -3.10
CA TYR A 139 7.17 5.94 -3.42
C TYR A 139 6.94 4.94 -2.30
N PHE A 140 6.34 3.81 -2.65
CA PHE A 140 5.96 2.79 -1.69
C PHE A 140 6.94 1.62 -1.68
N PHE A 141 7.28 1.17 -0.48
CA PHE A 141 8.16 0.04 -0.25
C PHE A 141 7.58 -0.92 0.76
N ARG A 142 7.94 -2.19 0.62
CA ARG A 142 7.73 -3.19 1.67
C ARG A 142 9.06 -3.80 2.09
N LEU A 143 9.05 -4.51 3.22
CA LEU A 143 10.17 -5.37 3.58
C LEU A 143 10.27 -6.58 2.64
N LYS A 144 11.49 -6.94 2.23
CA LYS A 144 11.80 -8.23 1.59
C LYS A 144 11.49 -9.39 2.55
N ARG A 145 11.79 -9.19 3.85
CA ARG A 145 11.56 -10.15 4.95
C ARG A 145 10.82 -9.48 6.11
N SER A 146 9.51 -9.67 6.18
CA SER A 146 8.66 -9.07 7.21
C SER A 146 8.65 -9.83 8.54
N ASP A 147 9.13 -11.07 8.56
CA ASP A 147 9.17 -11.95 9.74
C ASP A 147 10.16 -11.47 10.83
N GLN A 148 11.08 -10.58 10.47
CA GLN A 148 12.14 -10.11 11.36
C GLN A 148 11.82 -8.80 12.10
N VAL A 149 10.69 -8.17 11.77
CA VAL A 149 10.30 -6.86 12.30
C VAL A 149 8.88 -6.95 12.85
N THR A 150 8.70 -6.58 14.12
CA THR A 150 7.40 -6.67 14.80
C THR A 150 6.87 -5.32 15.29
N THR A 151 7.74 -4.33 15.45
CA THR A 151 7.39 -2.98 15.92
C THR A 151 7.88 -1.91 14.95
N ILE A 152 7.33 -0.70 15.08
CA ILE A 152 7.71 0.45 14.24
C ILE A 152 9.14 0.89 14.58
N GLU A 153 9.56 0.82 15.84
CA GLU A 153 10.92 1.18 16.25
C GLU A 153 11.95 0.25 15.62
N GLN A 154 11.65 -1.07 15.59
CA GLN A 154 12.49 -2.04 14.88
C GLN A 154 12.53 -1.77 13.38
N LEU A 155 11.40 -1.38 12.78
CA LEU A 155 11.33 -1.00 11.38
C LEU A 155 12.20 0.22 11.09
N LEU A 156 12.03 1.30 11.85
CA LEU A 156 12.75 2.55 11.66
C LEU A 156 14.26 2.36 11.87
N SER A 157 14.66 1.57 12.87
CA SER A 157 16.07 1.21 13.10
C SER A 157 16.67 0.37 11.98
N LEU A 158 15.86 -0.46 11.31
CA LEU A 158 16.30 -1.20 10.13
C LEU A 158 16.44 -0.25 8.93
N VAL A 159 15.46 0.61 8.70
CA VAL A 159 15.44 1.56 7.57
C VAL A 159 16.58 2.57 7.68
N SER A 160 16.89 3.07 8.88
CA SER A 160 17.95 4.08 9.07
C SER A 160 19.34 3.59 8.68
N LYS A 161 19.55 2.28 8.52
CA LYS A 161 20.80 1.70 8.02
C LYS A 161 20.95 1.79 6.51
N HIS A 162 19.85 2.00 5.79
CA HIS A 162 19.79 1.97 4.32
C HIS A 162 19.14 3.24 3.73
N SER A 163 18.65 4.13 4.59
CA SER A 163 18.04 5.40 4.23
C SER A 163 18.49 6.46 5.22
N PHE A 164 18.90 7.62 4.71
CA PHE A 164 19.24 8.74 5.58
C PHE A 164 18.01 9.24 6.35
N TRP A 165 16.91 9.46 5.62
CA TRP A 165 15.65 9.88 6.20
C TRP A 165 14.75 8.68 6.53
N PRO A 166 13.97 8.73 7.62
CA PRO A 166 12.91 7.75 7.83
C PRO A 166 11.82 7.94 6.77
N PRO A 167 10.95 6.94 6.54
CA PRO A 167 9.79 7.12 5.68
C PRO A 167 8.98 8.33 6.13
N ARG A 168 8.24 8.95 5.21
CA ARG A 168 7.25 9.96 5.59
C ARG A 168 6.11 9.30 6.35
N PHE A 169 5.61 8.20 5.81
CA PHE A 169 4.52 7.43 6.40
C PHE A 169 4.87 5.95 6.53
N VAL A 170 4.39 5.35 7.62
CA VAL A 170 4.41 3.90 7.82
C VAL A 170 2.98 3.42 8.02
N PHE A 171 2.54 2.51 7.18
CA PHE A 171 1.29 1.79 7.38
C PHE A 171 1.58 0.49 8.15
N SER A 172 1.18 0.44 9.41
CA SER A 172 1.27 -0.77 10.23
C SER A 172 -0.11 -1.41 10.35
N LYS A 173 -0.27 -2.60 9.77
CA LYS A 173 -1.55 -3.35 9.80
C LYS A 173 -2.75 -2.49 9.35
N GLY A 174 -2.54 -1.69 8.30
CA GLY A 174 -3.52 -0.81 7.67
C GLY A 174 -3.73 0.54 8.34
N LYS A 175 -3.04 0.82 9.46
CA LYS A 175 -3.12 2.11 10.14
C LYS A 175 -1.93 2.98 9.75
N LEU A 176 -2.22 4.22 9.36
CA LEU A 176 -1.23 5.25 9.13
C LEU A 176 -0.51 5.63 10.43
N VAL A 177 0.81 5.70 10.36
CA VAL A 177 1.68 6.30 11.36
C VAL A 177 2.53 7.34 10.66
N ASP A 178 2.36 8.59 11.07
CA ASP A 178 3.18 9.70 10.61
C ASP A 178 4.57 9.62 11.25
N THR A 179 5.59 9.54 10.40
CA THR A 179 7.00 9.49 10.80
C THR A 179 7.79 10.68 10.26
N TYR A 180 7.13 11.69 9.68
CA TYR A 180 7.77 12.88 9.12
C TYR A 180 8.62 13.62 10.16
N GLY A 181 8.07 13.80 11.37
CA GLY A 181 8.75 14.45 12.49
C GLY A 181 9.85 13.63 13.17
N GLN A 182 10.10 12.38 12.74
CA GLN A 182 11.18 11.57 13.30
C GLN A 182 12.55 12.05 12.79
N PRO A 183 13.57 12.14 13.66
CA PRO A 183 14.91 12.54 13.24
C PRO A 183 15.60 11.45 12.40
N ALA A 184 16.56 11.87 11.58
CA ALA A 184 17.55 10.97 11.00
C ALA A 184 18.57 10.57 12.07
N LEU A 185 18.87 9.27 12.17
CA LEU A 185 19.78 8.71 13.18
C LEU A 185 20.99 8.04 12.51
N ASN A 186 22.17 8.18 13.11
CA ASN A 186 23.35 7.41 12.71
C ASN A 186 23.34 5.99 13.31
N ALA A 187 24.40 5.21 13.03
CA ALA A 187 24.53 3.83 13.52
C ALA A 187 24.58 3.70 15.05
N ASP A 188 25.04 4.74 15.75
CA ASP A 188 25.11 4.81 17.20
C ASP A 188 23.80 5.32 17.84
N GLY A 189 22.80 5.66 17.01
CA GLY A 189 21.50 6.18 17.43
C GLY A 189 21.47 7.67 17.73
N GLU A 190 22.50 8.42 17.33
CA GLU A 190 22.58 9.86 17.52
C GLU A 190 21.85 10.60 16.40
N VAL A 191 21.22 11.73 16.73
CA VAL A 191 20.51 12.58 15.76
C VAL A 191 21.51 13.26 14.82
N VAL A 192 21.36 13.02 13.53
CA VAL A 192 22.19 13.61 12.46
C VAL A 192 21.40 14.50 11.50
N GLY A 193 20.07 14.54 11.63
CA GLY A 193 19.20 15.40 10.82
C GLY A 193 17.80 15.52 11.42
N ILE A 194 17.17 16.67 11.22
CA ILE A 194 15.79 16.99 11.65
C ILE A 194 15.08 17.65 10.47
N ARG A 195 13.82 17.28 10.22
CA ARG A 195 12.95 17.95 9.24
C ARG A 195 12.27 19.16 9.90
N PHE A 196 12.14 20.25 9.16
CA PHE A 196 11.45 21.48 9.57
C PHE A 196 10.23 21.72 8.69
#